data_AF-K2AFH3-F1
#
_entry.id   AF-K2AFH3-F1
#
_cell.length_a   1.000
_cell.length_b   1.000
_cell.length_c   1.000
_cell.angle_alpha   90.00
_cell.angle_beta   90.00
_cell.angle_gamma   90.00
#
_symmetry.space_group_name_H-M   'P 1'
#
loop_
_entity.id
_entity.type
_entity.pdbx_description
1 polymer ?
#
loop_
_entity_poly.entity_id
_entity_poly.type
_entity_poly.pdbx_seq_one_letter_code
_entity_poly.pdbx_strand_id
1 'polypeptide(L)'
;MIIEIIPFDISIDNEGFSYFIKDELVDQISIWSIVEIPVKNNVIYWVVGKMNVEYSEQNIKSIVGIACSMPILDEYQIKTIYDLSSRYFVNIHKILNLFLPQYIFKSLENKSFVDLELIETGEKIKNEKLLIFNKSNEINSIILDLLEKWENIVLIFPDDYMIDDFLEKNKKLEEQAIIYRNKFSSNKKYKTFVNIFNRTKKIIIWTRKVLLYNLKAYEKIIYIEDSFIKYIYSYEHKYKNTDFLKYIWKNWNFDINIVSTIPLVESVYKVIKKEYKIINI
;
A
#
# COMPACT_ATOMS: atom_id res chain seq x y z
N MET A 1 19.35 -6.56 -21.76
CA MET A 1 17.88 -6.69 -21.54
C MET A 1 17.23 -5.30 -21.49
N ILE A 2 15.97 -5.13 -21.90
CA ILE A 2 15.26 -3.83 -21.85
C ILE A 2 14.20 -3.86 -20.74
N ILE A 3 14.13 -2.77 -19.97
CA ILE A 3 13.16 -2.57 -18.90
C ILE A 3 12.37 -1.28 -19.07
N GLU A 4 11.13 -1.29 -18.60
CA GLU A 4 10.33 -0.07 -18.38
C GLU A 4 10.60 0.42 -16.97
N ILE A 5 10.87 1.72 -16.82
CA ILE A 5 11.17 2.39 -15.56
C ILE A 5 10.10 3.43 -15.27
N ILE A 6 9.48 3.35 -14.09
CA ILE A 6 8.48 4.30 -13.62
C ILE A 6 9.17 5.42 -12.83
N PRO A 7 8.99 6.67 -13.25
CA PRO A 7 9.58 7.83 -12.60
C PRO A 7 8.86 8.19 -11.29
N PHE A 8 9.60 8.71 -10.31
CA PHE A 8 9.02 9.24 -9.07
C PHE A 8 8.52 10.68 -9.20
N ASP A 9 9.14 11.46 -10.07
CA ASP A 9 9.02 12.91 -10.10
C ASP A 9 8.39 13.46 -11.38
N ILE A 10 8.55 12.78 -12.53
CA ILE A 10 8.08 13.27 -13.83
C ILE A 10 7.55 12.13 -14.69
N SER A 11 6.26 12.09 -15.01
CA SER A 11 5.73 11.31 -16.14
C SER A 11 4.76 12.15 -16.96
N ILE A 12 4.79 11.94 -18.29
CA ILE A 12 3.91 12.63 -19.24
C ILE A 12 2.60 11.84 -19.42
N ASP A 13 2.67 10.52 -19.30
CA ASP A 13 1.56 9.60 -19.46
C ASP A 13 1.57 8.51 -18.34
N ASN A 14 0.89 7.41 -18.60
CA ASN A 14 0.80 6.24 -17.74
C ASN A 14 1.85 5.18 -18.09
N GLU A 15 2.76 5.49 -19.02
CA GLU A 15 3.82 4.60 -19.46
C GLU A 15 5.14 4.99 -18.79
N GLY A 16 6.01 4.00 -18.59
CA GLY A 16 7.35 4.24 -18.08
C GLY A 16 8.34 4.55 -19.21
N PHE A 17 9.57 4.89 -18.83
CA PHE A 17 10.66 5.11 -19.78
C PHE A 17 11.43 3.81 -20.02
N SER A 18 11.83 3.55 -21.26
CA SER A 18 12.61 2.36 -21.61
C SER A 18 14.11 2.58 -21.39
N TYR A 19 14.76 1.63 -20.71
CA TYR A 19 16.19 1.63 -20.43
C TYR A 19 16.82 0.26 -20.67
N PHE A 20 18.11 0.26 -21.01
CA PHE A 20 18.90 -0.95 -21.23
C PHE A 20 19.63 -1.37 -19.94
N ILE A 21 19.67 -2.67 -19.70
CA ILE A 21 20.43 -3.30 -18.61
C ILE A 21 21.56 -4.12 -19.21
N LYS A 22 22.78 -3.83 -18.73
CA LYS A 22 24.00 -4.57 -19.03
C LYS A 22 23.93 -5.97 -18.41
N ASP A 23 24.49 -6.96 -19.09
CA ASP A 23 24.37 -8.37 -18.72
C ASP A 23 24.81 -8.66 -17.26
N GLU A 24 25.83 -7.96 -16.77
CA GLU A 24 26.35 -8.06 -15.39
C GLU A 24 25.32 -7.74 -14.29
N LEU A 25 24.28 -6.95 -14.61
CA LEU A 25 23.26 -6.49 -13.66
C LEU A 25 21.95 -7.28 -13.77
N VAL A 26 21.82 -8.17 -14.77
CA VAL A 26 20.56 -8.86 -15.07
C VAL A 26 20.12 -9.77 -13.93
N ASP A 27 21.05 -10.46 -13.27
CA ASP A 27 20.71 -11.40 -12.19
C ASP A 27 20.42 -10.71 -10.85
N GLN A 28 20.74 -9.41 -10.74
CA GLN A 28 20.60 -8.63 -9.51
C GLN A 28 19.35 -7.75 -9.51
N ILE A 29 18.64 -7.69 -10.64
CA ILE A 29 17.50 -6.83 -10.83
C ILE A 29 16.23 -7.65 -10.94
N SER A 30 15.21 -7.19 -10.26
CA SER A 30 13.86 -7.70 -10.39
C SER A 30 12.92 -6.58 -10.76
N ILE A 31 11.73 -6.93 -11.21
CA ILE A 31 10.64 -5.95 -11.23
C ILE A 31 10.54 -5.37 -9.81
N TRP A 32 10.37 -4.04 -9.72
CA TRP A 32 10.29 -3.24 -8.49
C TRP A 32 11.61 -2.95 -7.77
N SER A 33 12.75 -3.36 -8.32
CA SER A 33 14.05 -2.82 -7.89
C SER A 33 14.14 -1.32 -8.15
N ILE A 34 14.92 -0.61 -7.34
CA ILE A 34 15.25 0.80 -7.56
C ILE A 34 16.58 0.86 -8.29
N VAL A 35 16.59 1.58 -9.40
CA VAL A 35 17.75 1.72 -10.28
C VAL A 35 18.16 3.17 -10.41
N GLU A 36 19.46 3.34 -10.60
CA GLU A 36 20.09 4.62 -10.92
C GLU A 36 20.06 4.81 -12.43
N ILE A 37 19.52 5.93 -12.89
CA ILE A 37 19.40 6.22 -14.31
C ILE A 37 19.99 7.59 -14.66
N PRO A 38 20.57 7.73 -15.86
CA PRO A 38 21.06 9.01 -16.33
C PRO A 38 19.92 9.84 -16.95
N VAL A 39 19.60 10.98 -16.34
CA VAL A 39 18.66 11.96 -16.89
C VAL A 39 19.36 13.30 -17.05
N LYS A 40 19.56 13.71 -18.31
CA LYS A 40 20.38 14.87 -18.69
C LYS A 40 21.77 14.78 -18.07
N ASN A 41 22.08 15.65 -17.10
CA ASN A 41 23.39 15.74 -16.43
C ASN A 41 23.38 15.15 -15.01
N ASN A 42 22.26 14.56 -14.57
CA ASN A 42 22.10 14.03 -13.21
C ASN A 42 21.84 12.52 -13.26
N VAL A 43 22.22 11.85 -12.17
CA VAL A 43 21.76 10.50 -11.87
C VAL A 43 20.57 10.62 -10.92
N ILE A 44 19.47 9.97 -11.26
CA ILE A 44 18.26 9.93 -10.44
C ILE A 44 17.82 8.48 -10.23
N TYR A 45 16.99 8.26 -9.22
CA TYR A 45 16.52 6.93 -8.85
C TYR A 45 15.09 6.75 -9.26
N TRP A 46 14.78 5.69 -10.00
CA TRP A 46 13.41 5.34 -10.39
C TRP A 46 13.17 3.83 -10.21
N VAL A 47 11.91 3.38 -10.35
CA VAL A 47 11.49 1.99 -10.08
C VAL A 47 11.38 1.20 -11.36
N VAL A 48 11.87 -0.04 -11.38
CA VAL A 48 11.65 -0.97 -12.49
C VAL A 48 10.17 -1.38 -12.52
N GLY A 49 9.45 -1.00 -13.57
CA GLY A 49 8.03 -1.29 -13.78
C GLY A 49 7.77 -2.60 -14.51
N LYS A 50 8.54 -2.88 -15.56
CA LYS A 50 8.43 -4.12 -16.36
C LYS A 50 9.79 -4.57 -16.85
N MET A 51 9.92 -5.87 -17.10
CA MET A 51 11.11 -6.49 -17.69
C MET A 51 10.80 -7.09 -19.06
N ASN A 52 11.83 -7.21 -19.90
CA ASN A 52 11.76 -7.78 -21.24
C ASN A 52 10.78 -7.04 -22.17
N VAL A 53 10.85 -5.71 -22.14
CA VAL A 53 10.01 -4.87 -23.00
C VAL A 53 10.54 -4.92 -24.43
N GLU A 54 9.65 -5.17 -25.39
CA GLU A 54 9.99 -5.04 -26.81
C GLU A 54 10.23 -3.56 -27.13
N TYR A 55 11.36 -3.25 -27.76
CA TYR A 55 11.69 -1.87 -28.13
C TYR A 55 12.32 -1.83 -29.51
N SER A 56 11.91 -0.84 -30.30
CA SER A 56 12.24 -0.74 -31.72
C SER A 56 13.26 0.36 -32.05
N GLU A 57 13.58 1.28 -31.12
CA GLU A 57 14.53 2.37 -31.41
C GLU A 57 15.97 2.05 -31.00
N GLN A 58 16.92 2.64 -31.74
CA GLN A 58 18.34 2.29 -31.70
C GLN A 58 19.18 3.00 -30.61
N ASN A 59 18.61 3.95 -29.86
CA ASN A 59 19.36 4.82 -28.94
C ASN A 59 18.85 4.79 -27.49
N ILE A 60 18.70 3.59 -26.92
CA ILE A 60 18.30 3.43 -25.51
C ILE A 60 19.50 3.67 -24.59
N LYS A 61 19.33 4.49 -23.56
CA LYS A 61 20.34 4.68 -22.52
C LYS A 61 20.41 3.46 -21.59
N SER A 62 21.59 3.13 -21.11
CA SER A 62 21.74 2.13 -20.06
C SER A 62 21.47 2.71 -18.68
N ILE A 63 20.98 1.88 -17.76
CA ILE A 63 21.02 2.21 -16.33
C ILE A 63 22.47 2.36 -15.85
N VAL A 64 22.69 3.17 -14.81
CA VAL A 64 24.00 3.36 -14.17
C VAL A 64 24.30 2.22 -13.20
N GLY A 65 23.30 1.84 -12.40
CA GLY A 65 23.45 0.84 -11.34
C GLY A 65 22.12 0.49 -10.69
N ILE A 66 22.18 -0.40 -9.69
CA ILE A 66 21.03 -0.84 -8.89
C ILE A 66 21.22 -0.28 -7.48
N ALA A 67 20.33 0.62 -7.07
CA ALA A 67 20.38 1.21 -5.74
C ALA A 67 19.75 0.30 -4.68
N CYS A 68 18.70 -0.42 -5.05
CA CYS A 68 18.04 -1.40 -4.19
C CYS A 68 17.48 -2.53 -5.04
N SER A 69 18.02 -3.75 -4.90
CA SER A 69 17.50 -4.94 -5.60
C SER A 69 16.16 -5.40 -5.02
N MET A 70 15.92 -5.16 -3.73
CA MET A 70 14.70 -5.56 -3.05
C MET A 70 13.47 -4.75 -3.51
N PRO A 71 12.33 -5.41 -3.76
CA PRO A 71 11.07 -4.74 -4.07
C PRO A 71 10.52 -4.00 -2.85
N ILE A 72 10.55 -2.66 -2.87
CA ILE A 72 9.93 -1.84 -1.80
C ILE A 72 8.40 -1.87 -1.90
N LEU A 73 7.88 -1.90 -3.12
CA LEU A 73 6.47 -2.03 -3.42
C LEU A 73 6.19 -3.46 -3.88
N ASP A 74 5.11 -4.03 -3.37
CA ASP A 74 4.67 -5.36 -3.78
C ASP A 74 3.88 -5.31 -5.10
N GLU A 75 3.79 -6.44 -5.80
CA GLU A 75 3.11 -6.58 -7.09
C GLU A 75 1.66 -6.07 -7.04
N TYR A 76 0.94 -6.34 -5.93
CA TYR A 76 -0.44 -5.86 -5.79
C TYR A 76 -0.54 -4.34 -5.66
N GLN A 77 0.44 -3.70 -5.03
CA GLN A 77 0.46 -2.24 -4.89
C GLN A 77 0.64 -1.61 -6.27
N ILE A 78 1.47 -2.20 -7.12
CA ILE A 78 1.70 -1.66 -8.44
C ILE A 78 0.51 -1.87 -9.37
N LYS A 79 -0.08 -3.07 -9.38
CA LYS A 79 -1.36 -3.27 -10.10
C LYS A 79 -2.41 -2.25 -9.65
N THR A 80 -2.45 -1.96 -8.35
CA THR A 80 -3.31 -0.91 -7.80
C THR A 80 -2.93 0.49 -8.27
N ILE A 81 -1.63 0.82 -8.39
CA ILE A 81 -1.14 2.10 -8.93
C ILE A 81 -1.63 2.29 -10.37
N TYR A 82 -1.47 1.29 -11.25
CA TYR A 82 -1.96 1.36 -12.63
C TYR A 82 -3.49 1.46 -12.70
N ASP A 83 -4.21 0.63 -11.92
CA ASP A 83 -5.68 0.67 -11.85
C ASP A 83 -6.19 2.07 -11.41
N LEU A 84 -5.54 2.69 -10.42
CA LEU A 84 -5.89 4.03 -9.93
C LEU A 84 -5.51 5.13 -10.92
N SER A 85 -4.31 5.06 -11.50
CA SER A 85 -3.83 6.01 -12.50
C SER A 85 -4.79 6.05 -13.70
N SER A 86 -5.18 4.89 -14.21
CA SER A 86 -6.18 4.75 -15.28
C SER A 86 -7.56 5.26 -14.83
N ARG A 87 -8.03 4.86 -13.64
CA ARG A 87 -9.38 5.21 -13.14
C ARG A 87 -9.60 6.71 -12.95
N TYR A 88 -8.57 7.39 -12.45
CA TYR A 88 -8.61 8.81 -12.09
C TYR A 88 -8.00 9.73 -13.15
N PHE A 89 -7.45 9.18 -14.23
CA PHE A 89 -6.72 9.91 -15.27
C PHE A 89 -5.58 10.76 -14.69
N VAL A 90 -4.83 10.16 -13.76
CA VAL A 90 -3.72 10.80 -13.07
C VAL A 90 -2.43 10.12 -13.48
N ASN A 91 -1.43 10.93 -13.82
CA ASN A 91 -0.09 10.46 -14.18
C ASN A 91 0.46 9.50 -13.12
N ILE A 92 1.04 8.39 -13.60
CA ILE A 92 1.43 7.26 -12.74
C ILE A 92 2.38 7.66 -11.60
N HIS A 93 3.30 8.61 -11.83
CA HIS A 93 4.23 9.09 -10.81
C HIS A 93 3.51 9.76 -9.60
N LYS A 94 2.40 10.47 -9.83
CA LYS A 94 1.61 11.08 -8.74
C LYS A 94 0.92 10.01 -7.90
N ILE A 95 0.43 8.95 -8.54
CA ILE A 95 -0.15 7.81 -7.83
C ILE A 95 0.93 7.02 -7.09
N LEU A 96 2.08 6.76 -7.72
CA LEU A 96 3.24 6.13 -7.09
C LEU A 96 3.65 6.86 -5.80
N ASN A 97 3.69 8.19 -5.83
CA ASN A 97 4.00 9.01 -4.65
C ASN A 97 2.98 8.87 -3.50
N LEU A 98 1.77 8.34 -3.75
CA LEU A 98 0.85 7.97 -2.66
C LEU A 98 1.36 6.76 -1.89
N PHE A 99 1.92 5.77 -2.59
CA PHE A 99 2.39 4.50 -2.04
C PHE A 99 3.81 4.60 -1.48
N LEU A 100 4.67 5.38 -2.14
CA LEU A 100 6.03 5.65 -1.70
C LEU A 100 6.30 7.16 -1.73
N PRO A 101 5.89 7.88 -0.67
CA PRO A 101 6.06 9.33 -0.63
C PRO A 101 7.53 9.75 -0.71
N GLN A 102 7.80 10.85 -1.42
CA GLN A 102 9.17 11.32 -1.68
C GLN A 102 10.01 11.51 -0.40
N TYR A 103 9.41 11.92 0.72
CA TYR A 103 10.13 12.07 2.00
C TYR A 103 10.55 10.73 2.62
N ILE A 104 9.76 9.67 2.43
CA ILE A 104 10.12 8.30 2.83
C ILE A 104 11.26 7.83 1.93
N PHE A 105 11.09 7.98 0.61
CA PHE A 105 12.10 7.60 -0.38
C PHE A 105 13.46 8.24 -0.09
N LYS A 106 13.51 9.57 0.06
CA LYS A 106 14.75 10.30 0.41
C LYS A 106 15.38 9.82 1.72
N SER A 107 14.57 9.44 2.70
CA SER A 107 15.08 8.90 3.96
C SER A 107 15.69 7.50 3.80
N LEU A 108 15.13 6.67 2.92
CA LEU A 108 15.70 5.37 2.56
C LEU A 108 17.00 5.52 1.77
N GLU A 109 17.00 6.40 0.77
CA GLU A 109 18.15 6.74 -0.07
C GLU A 109 19.33 7.22 0.78
N ASN A 110 19.10 8.16 1.69
CA ASN A 110 20.13 8.69 2.60
C ASN A 110 20.74 7.63 3.52
N LYS A 111 20.05 6.51 3.71
CA LYS A 111 20.51 5.37 4.50
C LYS A 111 20.91 4.18 3.63
N SER A 112 21.00 4.35 2.32
CA SER A 112 21.33 3.28 1.37
C SER A 112 20.46 2.03 1.54
N PHE A 113 19.19 2.22 1.91
CA PHE A 113 18.20 1.16 2.08
C PHE A 113 18.52 0.08 3.14
N VAL A 114 19.55 0.26 3.98
CA VAL A 114 20.01 -0.75 4.96
C VAL A 114 19.00 -1.05 6.07
N ASP A 115 18.04 -0.15 6.28
CA ASP A 115 16.99 -0.31 7.30
C ASP A 115 15.91 -1.33 6.88
N LEU A 116 15.89 -1.78 5.61
CA LEU A 116 14.85 -2.67 5.09
C LEU A 116 15.30 -4.13 5.10
N GLU A 117 14.43 -5.01 5.61
CA GLU A 117 14.69 -6.46 5.71
C GLU A 117 13.64 -7.23 4.90
N LEU A 118 14.10 -8.09 3.97
CA LEU A 118 13.22 -9.03 3.26
C LEU A 118 12.71 -10.08 4.23
N ILE A 119 11.39 -10.19 4.34
CA ILE A 119 10.75 -11.26 5.11
C ILE A 119 9.99 -12.13 4.13
N GLU A 120 10.36 -13.42 4.09
CA GLU A 120 9.59 -14.41 3.36
C GLU A 120 8.17 -14.50 3.93
N THR A 121 7.18 -14.28 3.06
CA THR A 121 5.78 -14.51 3.40
C THR A 121 5.39 -15.90 2.93
N GLY A 122 4.81 -16.71 3.81
CA GLY A 122 4.31 -18.04 3.47
C GLY A 122 3.20 -18.03 2.42
N GLU A 123 2.83 -19.22 1.95
CA GLU A 123 1.78 -19.43 0.94
C GLU A 123 0.43 -18.87 1.41
N LYS A 124 -0.25 -18.16 0.51
CA LYS A 124 -1.49 -17.43 0.81
C LYS A 124 -2.71 -18.23 0.36
N ILE A 125 -3.65 -18.42 1.28
CA ILE A 125 -4.95 -19.03 1.00
C ILE A 125 -5.89 -17.97 0.37
N LYS A 126 -6.75 -18.42 -0.55
CA LYS A 126 -7.75 -17.60 -1.24
C LYS A 126 -8.87 -17.20 -0.26
N ASN A 127 -9.15 -15.91 -0.10
CA ASN A 127 -10.02 -15.39 0.98
C ASN A 127 -11.32 -14.73 0.48
N GLU A 128 -12.34 -14.70 1.34
CA GLU A 128 -13.68 -14.14 1.09
C GLU A 128 -13.75 -12.62 1.37
N LYS A 129 -14.84 -11.96 0.92
CA LYS A 129 -15.21 -10.61 1.38
C LYS A 129 -16.40 -10.67 2.31
N LEU A 130 -16.24 -10.13 3.51
CA LEU A 130 -17.31 -10.09 4.51
C LEU A 130 -17.65 -8.63 4.84
N LEU A 131 -18.94 -8.30 4.73
CA LEU A 131 -19.52 -7.11 5.35
C LEU A 131 -20.16 -7.55 6.67
N ILE A 132 -19.56 -7.14 7.78
CA ILE A 132 -20.11 -7.31 9.12
C ILE A 132 -20.92 -6.06 9.44
N PHE A 133 -22.24 -6.20 9.43
CA PHE A 133 -23.14 -5.15 9.86
C PHE A 133 -23.47 -5.36 11.33
N ASN A 134 -23.03 -4.43 12.18
CA ASN A 134 -23.36 -4.46 13.60
C ASN A 134 -24.50 -3.47 13.85
N LYS A 135 -25.65 -3.99 14.29
CA LYS A 135 -26.79 -3.12 14.62
C LYS A 135 -26.59 -2.42 15.97
N SER A 136 -25.74 -2.96 16.85
CA SER A 136 -25.30 -2.33 18.09
C SER A 136 -24.12 -1.39 17.84
N ASN A 137 -23.94 -0.38 18.68
CA ASN A 137 -22.77 0.51 18.62
C ASN A 137 -21.51 -0.11 19.26
N GLU A 138 -21.49 -1.42 19.50
CA GLU A 138 -20.38 -2.13 20.16
C GLU A 138 -19.32 -2.59 19.15
N ILE A 139 -18.73 -1.66 18.41
CA ILE A 139 -17.65 -1.99 17.45
C ILE A 139 -16.44 -2.60 18.18
N ASN A 140 -16.15 -2.14 19.41
CA ASN A 140 -14.97 -2.58 20.16
C ASN A 140 -14.97 -4.07 20.50
N SER A 141 -16.10 -4.64 20.92
CA SER A 141 -16.19 -6.08 21.24
C SER A 141 -15.96 -6.92 19.99
N ILE A 142 -16.56 -6.56 18.86
CA ILE A 142 -16.31 -7.22 17.57
C ILE A 142 -14.83 -7.16 17.18
N ILE A 143 -14.19 -6.00 17.33
CA ILE A 143 -12.76 -5.88 17.01
C ILE A 143 -11.94 -6.81 17.90
N LEU A 144 -12.18 -6.82 19.21
CA LEU A 144 -11.44 -7.66 20.15
C LEU A 144 -11.64 -9.15 19.86
N ASP A 145 -12.87 -9.58 19.63
CA ASP A 145 -13.20 -10.96 19.25
C ASP A 145 -12.49 -11.40 17.97
N LEU A 146 -12.30 -10.49 17.00
CA LEU A 146 -11.56 -10.76 15.77
C LEU A 146 -10.05 -10.76 16.01
N LEU A 147 -9.53 -9.86 16.86
CA LEU A 147 -8.12 -9.80 17.22
C LEU A 147 -7.67 -11.04 18.00
N GLU A 148 -8.54 -11.65 18.81
CA GLU A 148 -8.23 -12.89 19.54
C GLU A 148 -8.09 -14.11 18.61
N LYS A 149 -8.78 -14.11 17.47
CA LYS A 149 -8.84 -15.26 16.55
C LYS A 149 -7.75 -15.24 15.50
N TRP A 150 -7.15 -14.09 15.24
CA TRP A 150 -6.33 -13.86 14.06
C TRP A 150 -4.93 -13.38 14.41
N GLU A 151 -3.98 -13.67 13.52
CA GLU A 151 -2.65 -13.08 13.55
C GLU A 151 -2.44 -12.23 12.29
N ASN A 152 -1.48 -11.30 12.32
CA ASN A 152 -1.09 -10.48 11.16
C ASN A 152 -2.25 -9.64 10.61
N ILE A 153 -2.80 -8.79 11.47
CA ILE A 153 -4.02 -8.02 11.24
C ILE A 153 -3.71 -6.54 11.03
N VAL A 154 -4.42 -5.92 10.09
CA VAL A 154 -4.49 -4.46 9.93
C VAL A 154 -5.86 -3.97 10.37
N LEU A 155 -5.90 -3.15 11.41
CA LEU A 155 -7.09 -2.48 11.89
C LEU A 155 -7.12 -1.04 11.35
N ILE A 156 -8.14 -0.73 10.56
CA ILE A 156 -8.27 0.53 9.83
C ILE A 156 -9.44 1.32 10.39
N PHE A 157 -9.13 2.44 11.03
CA PHE A 157 -10.08 3.41 11.53
C PHE A 157 -10.36 4.55 10.54
N PRO A 158 -11.48 5.27 10.71
CA PRO A 158 -11.77 6.44 9.93
C PRO A 158 -10.76 7.59 10.10
N ASP A 159 -10.37 7.88 11.34
CA ASP A 159 -9.50 8.99 11.71
C ASP A 159 -8.68 8.71 12.98
N ASP A 160 -7.82 9.66 13.35
CA ASP A 160 -6.96 9.55 14.54
C ASP A 160 -7.77 9.63 15.86
N TYR A 161 -8.94 10.28 15.89
CA TYR A 161 -9.76 10.39 17.10
C TYR A 161 -10.34 9.04 17.50
N MET A 162 -10.86 8.29 16.53
CA MET A 162 -11.37 6.94 16.79
C MET A 162 -10.26 5.96 17.18
N ILE A 163 -9.05 6.14 16.65
CA ILE A 163 -7.87 5.38 17.11
C ILE A 163 -7.58 5.69 18.56
N ASP A 164 -7.53 6.96 18.93
CA ASP A 164 -7.22 7.39 20.29
C ASP A 164 -8.28 6.89 21.30
N ASP A 165 -9.59 7.01 20.99
CA ASP A 165 -10.68 6.46 21.82
C ASP A 165 -10.60 4.93 21.97
N PHE A 166 -10.28 4.21 20.89
CA PHE A 166 -10.10 2.76 20.94
C PHE A 166 -8.91 2.36 21.81
N LEU A 167 -7.77 3.04 21.68
CA LEU A 167 -6.56 2.75 22.44
C LEU A 167 -6.67 3.12 23.92
N GLU A 168 -7.41 4.19 24.26
CA GLU A 168 -7.67 4.54 25.66
C GLU A 168 -8.36 3.40 26.42
N LYS A 169 -9.27 2.69 25.75
CA LYS A 169 -9.99 1.52 26.29
C LYS A 169 -9.16 0.24 26.23
N ASN A 170 -8.16 0.19 25.35
CA ASN A 170 -7.38 -1.02 25.04
C ASN A 170 -5.86 -0.79 25.09
N LYS A 171 -5.37 -0.14 26.16
CA LYS A 171 -3.97 0.33 26.28
C LYS A 171 -2.89 -0.71 26.00
N LYS A 172 -3.15 -1.99 26.29
CA LYS A 172 -2.21 -3.10 26.00
C LYS A 172 -1.83 -3.18 24.53
N LEU A 173 -2.71 -2.75 23.62
CA LEU A 173 -2.44 -2.73 22.19
C LEU A 173 -1.40 -1.68 21.78
N GLU A 174 -1.14 -0.66 22.61
CA GLU A 174 -0.11 0.35 22.28
C GLU A 174 1.30 -0.23 22.21
N GLU A 175 1.58 -1.29 22.97
CA GLU A 175 2.88 -1.97 22.97
C GLU A 175 2.96 -3.12 21.95
N GLN A 176 1.79 -3.68 21.59
CA GLN A 176 1.66 -4.87 20.75
C GLN A 176 1.49 -4.53 19.26
N ALA A 177 1.03 -3.33 18.94
CA ALA A 177 0.74 -2.90 17.58
C ALA A 177 1.71 -1.83 17.08
N ILE A 178 1.92 -1.79 15.76
CA ILE A 178 2.43 -0.60 15.08
C ILE A 178 1.26 0.39 14.97
N ILE A 179 1.37 1.52 15.65
CA ILE A 179 0.37 2.59 15.58
C ILE A 179 0.92 3.75 14.77
N TYR A 180 0.13 4.25 13.84
CA TYR A 180 0.42 5.49 13.14
C TYR A 180 -0.65 6.53 13.41
N ARG A 181 -0.21 7.77 13.71
CA ARG A 181 -1.07 8.95 13.80
C ARG A 181 -0.63 9.99 12.77
N ASN A 182 -1.58 10.69 12.15
CA ASN A 182 -1.28 11.71 11.13
C ASN A 182 -0.37 12.83 11.64
N LYS A 183 -0.46 13.15 12.94
CA LYS A 183 0.37 14.13 13.66
C LYS A 183 1.86 13.74 13.82
N PHE A 184 2.28 12.56 13.36
CA PHE A 184 3.67 12.14 13.45
C PHE A 184 4.62 13.02 12.61
N SER A 185 5.82 13.25 13.14
CA SER A 185 6.92 13.88 12.41
C SER A 185 7.42 12.98 11.28
N SER A 186 8.12 13.54 10.29
CA SER A 186 8.67 12.79 9.16
C SER A 186 9.54 11.62 9.60
N ASN A 187 10.39 11.80 10.61
CA ASN A 187 11.23 10.72 11.17
C ASN A 187 10.39 9.59 11.78
N LYS A 188 9.29 9.92 12.48
CA LYS A 188 8.43 8.89 13.07
C LYS A 188 7.60 8.18 12.01
N LYS A 189 7.15 8.89 10.96
CA LYS A 189 6.48 8.30 9.79
C LYS A 189 7.42 7.34 9.06
N TYR A 190 8.67 7.74 8.85
CA TYR A 190 9.72 6.88 8.29
C TYR A 190 9.96 5.62 9.12
N LYS A 191 10.20 5.75 10.44
CA LYS A 191 10.34 4.59 11.32
C LYS A 191 9.13 3.66 11.27
N THR A 192 7.93 4.23 11.17
CA THR A 192 6.69 3.46 11.05
C THR A 192 6.62 2.72 9.71
N PHE A 193 7.02 3.35 8.61
CA PHE A 193 7.14 2.71 7.30
C PHE A 193 8.07 1.49 7.37
N VAL A 194 9.28 1.67 7.90
CA VAL A 194 10.26 0.58 8.07
C VAL A 194 9.70 -0.52 8.95
N ASN A 195 9.07 -0.18 10.08
CA ASN A 195 8.47 -1.17 10.98
C ASN A 195 7.37 -2.00 10.31
N ILE A 196 6.55 -1.40 9.45
CA ILE A 196 5.51 -2.09 8.68
C ILE A 196 6.15 -3.01 7.64
N PHE A 197 7.12 -2.49 6.88
CA PHE A 197 7.83 -3.24 5.84
C PHE A 197 8.55 -4.46 6.44
N ASN A 198 9.33 -4.26 7.50
CA ASN A 198 10.06 -5.31 8.23
C ASN A 198 9.14 -6.09 9.21
N ARG A 199 7.82 -5.89 9.17
CA ARG A 199 6.85 -6.65 9.99
C ARG A 199 7.24 -6.77 11.48
N THR A 200 7.68 -5.67 12.10
CA THR A 200 8.20 -5.72 13.49
C THR A 200 7.12 -6.05 14.52
N LYS A 201 5.84 -5.93 14.14
CA LYS A 201 4.67 -6.35 14.95
C LYS A 201 3.62 -7.02 14.06
N LYS A 202 2.86 -7.93 14.66
CA LYS A 202 1.75 -8.65 14.01
C LYS A 202 0.47 -7.82 13.86
N ILE A 203 0.35 -6.68 14.53
CA ILE A 203 -0.86 -5.83 14.47
C ILE A 203 -0.45 -4.45 13.97
N ILE A 204 -1.21 -3.91 13.02
CA ILE A 204 -1.16 -2.50 12.65
C ILE A 204 -2.48 -1.85 13.04
N ILE A 205 -2.42 -0.69 13.70
CA ILE A 205 -3.58 0.15 13.98
C ILE A 205 -3.34 1.51 13.34
N TRP A 206 -4.18 1.85 12.37
CA TRP A 206 -4.03 3.10 11.65
C TRP A 206 -5.35 3.51 10.99
N THR A 207 -5.28 4.56 10.18
CA THR A 207 -6.34 5.11 9.36
C THR A 207 -6.22 4.53 7.96
N ARG A 208 -7.16 4.88 7.10
CA ARG A 208 -7.26 4.42 5.70
C ARG A 208 -5.99 4.59 4.86
N LYS A 209 -5.07 5.49 5.23
CA LYS A 209 -3.78 5.67 4.56
C LYS A 209 -2.88 4.43 4.62
N VAL A 210 -3.09 3.52 5.57
CA VAL A 210 -2.34 2.27 5.67
C VAL A 210 -2.50 1.38 4.42
N LEU A 211 -3.59 1.52 3.68
CA LEU A 211 -3.81 0.83 2.41
C LEU A 211 -2.77 1.18 1.34
N LEU A 212 -2.07 2.30 1.50
CA LEU A 212 -0.99 2.72 0.60
C LEU A 212 0.35 2.05 0.92
N TYR A 213 0.46 1.36 2.07
CA TYR A 213 1.69 0.74 2.53
C TYR A 213 1.79 -0.71 2.08
N ASN A 214 3.00 -1.27 2.15
CA ASN A 214 3.21 -2.68 1.88
C ASN A 214 2.66 -3.50 3.04
N LEU A 215 1.54 -4.17 2.79
CA LEU A 215 0.79 -5.01 3.72
C LEU A 215 0.94 -6.50 3.35
N LYS A 216 1.91 -6.87 2.50
CA LYS A 216 2.13 -8.24 2.04
C LYS A 216 2.13 -9.25 3.18
N ALA A 217 2.72 -8.88 4.31
CA ALA A 217 2.86 -9.72 5.49
C ALA A 217 1.60 -9.84 6.35
N TYR A 218 0.55 -9.08 6.04
CA TYR A 218 -0.70 -9.06 6.77
C TYR A 218 -1.77 -9.76 5.92
N GLU A 219 -2.57 -10.60 6.55
CA GLU A 219 -3.53 -11.46 5.82
C GLU A 219 -4.96 -10.96 5.99
N LYS A 220 -5.22 -10.29 7.12
CA LYS A 220 -6.54 -9.86 7.54
C LYS A 220 -6.59 -8.35 7.64
N ILE A 221 -7.63 -7.75 7.08
CA ILE A 221 -7.94 -6.33 7.23
C ILE A 221 -9.30 -6.20 7.89
N ILE A 222 -9.34 -5.52 9.03
CA ILE A 222 -10.59 -5.06 9.65
C ILE A 222 -10.74 -3.59 9.28
N TYR A 223 -11.68 -3.30 8.39
CA TYR A 223 -11.95 -1.95 7.91
C TYR A 223 -13.19 -1.39 8.58
N ILE A 224 -13.02 -0.41 9.45
CA ILE A 224 -14.14 0.28 10.10
C ILE A 224 -14.68 1.31 9.12
N GLU A 225 -15.84 1.00 8.54
CA GLU A 225 -16.51 1.85 7.58
C GLU A 225 -17.33 2.92 8.29
N ASP A 226 -17.09 4.15 7.87
CA ASP A 226 -17.82 5.33 8.29
C ASP A 226 -18.36 6.02 7.04
N SER A 227 -19.66 6.31 7.07
CA SER A 227 -20.40 6.90 5.97
C SER A 227 -19.98 8.34 5.61
N PHE A 228 -19.34 9.05 6.54
CA PHE A 228 -19.03 10.48 6.40
C PHE A 228 -17.68 10.74 5.71
N ILE A 229 -16.67 9.89 5.95
CA ILE A 229 -15.30 10.11 5.43
C ILE A 229 -15.00 9.17 4.24
N LYS A 230 -15.32 9.63 3.04
CA LYS A 230 -15.25 8.80 1.81
C LYS A 230 -13.96 8.94 0.99
N TYR A 231 -13.19 10.01 1.18
CA TYR A 231 -12.11 10.39 0.27
C TYR A 231 -10.77 10.61 0.98
N ILE A 232 -9.68 10.24 0.31
CA ILE A 232 -8.32 10.75 0.54
C ILE A 232 -8.07 11.89 -0.45
N TYR A 233 -7.49 12.97 0.04
CA TYR A 233 -7.11 14.14 -0.75
C TYR A 233 -5.59 14.13 -0.95
N SER A 234 -5.14 14.19 -2.19
CA SER A 234 -3.71 14.33 -2.51
C SER A 234 -3.52 14.90 -3.91
N TYR A 235 -2.52 15.77 -4.09
CA TYR A 235 -2.21 16.43 -5.37
C TYR A 235 -3.44 17.08 -6.06
N GLU A 236 -4.33 17.72 -5.30
CA GLU A 236 -5.59 18.31 -5.79
C GLU A 236 -6.63 17.29 -6.30
N HIS A 237 -6.36 15.99 -6.17
CA HIS A 237 -7.25 14.92 -6.56
C HIS A 237 -7.93 14.30 -5.34
N LYS A 238 -9.15 13.79 -5.55
CA LYS A 238 -9.92 13.07 -4.53
C LYS A 238 -10.00 11.61 -4.92
N TYR A 239 -9.50 10.74 -4.06
CA TYR A 239 -9.50 9.30 -4.25
C TYR A 239 -10.48 8.68 -3.27
N LYS A 240 -11.41 7.86 -3.76
CA LYS A 240 -12.36 7.14 -2.90
C LYS A 240 -11.61 6.07 -2.11
N ASN A 241 -11.82 6.05 -0.79
CA ASN A 241 -11.21 5.05 0.09
C ASN A 241 -11.59 3.62 -0.31
N THR A 242 -12.83 3.44 -0.74
CA THR A 242 -13.37 2.15 -1.19
C THR A 242 -12.77 1.68 -2.52
N ASP A 243 -12.21 2.58 -3.33
CA ASP A 243 -11.50 2.20 -4.55
C ASP A 243 -10.15 1.56 -4.21
N PHE A 244 -9.38 2.11 -3.27
CA PHE A 244 -8.16 1.46 -2.78
C PHE A 244 -8.45 0.06 -2.24
N LEU A 245 -9.46 -0.06 -1.36
CA LEU A 245 -9.86 -1.34 -0.79
C LEU A 245 -10.28 -2.34 -1.88
N LYS A 246 -11.04 -1.86 -2.88
CA LYS A 246 -11.46 -2.67 -4.04
C LYS A 246 -10.27 -3.16 -4.87
N TYR A 247 -9.34 -2.27 -5.22
CA TYR A 247 -8.22 -2.61 -6.09
C TYR A 247 -7.16 -3.45 -5.38
N ILE A 248 -6.88 -3.14 -4.11
CA ILE A 248 -6.00 -3.97 -3.28
C ILE A 248 -6.58 -5.38 -3.18
N TRP A 249 -7.88 -5.54 -2.93
CA TRP A 249 -8.50 -6.85 -2.91
C TRP A 249 -8.53 -7.54 -4.28
N LYS A 250 -8.79 -6.81 -5.37
CA LYS A 250 -8.76 -7.36 -6.73
C LYS A 250 -7.37 -7.92 -7.05
N ASN A 251 -6.34 -7.23 -6.59
CA ASN A 251 -4.95 -7.51 -6.93
C ASN A 251 -4.22 -8.34 -5.86
N TRP A 252 -4.88 -8.66 -4.73
CA TRP A 252 -4.32 -9.43 -3.61
C TRP A 252 -5.37 -10.19 -2.79
N ASN A 253 -4.96 -11.32 -2.21
CA ASN A 253 -5.83 -12.20 -1.41
C ASN A 253 -5.94 -11.76 0.07
N PHE A 254 -6.24 -10.49 0.36
CA PHE A 254 -6.60 -10.08 1.73
C PHE A 254 -7.99 -10.63 2.08
N ASP A 255 -8.14 -11.16 3.29
CA ASP A 255 -9.46 -11.31 3.91
C ASP A 255 -9.85 -9.95 4.49
N ILE A 256 -10.96 -9.40 4.02
CA ILE A 256 -11.39 -8.05 4.38
C ILE A 256 -12.75 -8.13 5.05
N ASN A 257 -12.76 -7.82 6.33
CA ASN A 257 -13.96 -7.59 7.12
C ASN A 257 -14.25 -6.10 7.16
N ILE A 258 -15.32 -5.68 6.51
CA ILE A 258 -15.84 -4.32 6.64
C ILE A 258 -16.80 -4.31 7.82
N VAL A 259 -16.49 -3.55 8.87
CA VAL A 259 -17.33 -3.41 10.06
C VAL A 259 -17.99 -2.04 10.02
N SER A 260 -19.32 -1.98 10.13
CA SER A 260 -20.05 -0.71 10.17
C SER A 260 -21.29 -0.78 11.04
N THR A 261 -21.58 0.33 11.73
CA THR A 261 -22.87 0.59 12.39
C THR A 261 -23.85 1.28 11.44
N ILE A 262 -23.34 2.04 10.47
CA ILE A 262 -24.12 2.76 9.45
C ILE A 262 -23.43 2.51 8.10
N PRO A 263 -23.72 1.38 7.44
CA PRO A 263 -23.03 0.98 6.22
C PRO A 263 -23.31 1.97 5.10
N LEU A 264 -22.32 2.14 4.23
CA LEU A 264 -22.48 2.90 3.00
C LEU A 264 -23.54 2.23 2.11
N VAL A 265 -24.34 3.06 1.42
CA VAL A 265 -25.30 2.58 0.42
C VAL A 265 -24.61 1.70 -0.62
N GLU A 266 -23.40 2.07 -1.02
CA GLU A 266 -22.58 1.30 -1.95
C GLU A 266 -22.19 -0.09 -1.39
N SER A 267 -21.92 -0.19 -0.09
CA SER A 267 -21.60 -1.45 0.59
C SER A 267 -22.83 -2.35 0.71
N VAL A 268 -24.00 -1.77 1.02
CA VAL A 268 -25.29 -2.48 1.00
C VAL A 268 -25.62 -2.98 -0.42
N TYR A 269 -25.41 -2.14 -1.43
CA TYR A 269 -25.63 -2.53 -2.83
C TYR A 269 -24.77 -3.73 -3.25
N LYS A 270 -23.51 -3.77 -2.82
CA LYS A 270 -22.60 -4.90 -3.08
C LYS A 270 -23.05 -6.19 -2.40
N VAL A 271 -23.65 -6.12 -1.22
CA VAL A 271 -24.30 -7.28 -0.58
C VAL A 271 -25.47 -7.78 -1.45
N ILE A 272 -26.33 -6.88 -1.92
CA ILE A 272 -27.47 -7.24 -2.78
C ILE A 272 -26.99 -7.92 -4.07
N LYS A 273 -25.86 -7.46 -4.62
CA LYS A 273 -25.19 -8.06 -5.80
C LYS A 273 -24.40 -9.35 -5.49
N LYS A 274 -24.38 -9.81 -4.23
CA LYS A 274 -23.59 -10.96 -3.76
C LYS A 274 -22.09 -10.79 -3.98
N GLU A 275 -21.61 -9.56 -4.11
CA GLU A 275 -20.17 -9.25 -4.13
C GLU A 275 -19.59 -9.31 -2.72
N TYR A 276 -20.39 -8.96 -1.71
CA TYR A 276 -20.09 -9.07 -0.28
C TYR A 276 -21.03 -10.08 0.36
N LYS A 277 -20.52 -10.88 1.30
CA LYS A 277 -21.35 -11.69 2.20
C LYS A 277 -21.67 -10.88 3.44
N ILE A 278 -22.95 -10.77 3.78
CA ILE A 278 -23.39 -10.04 4.98
C ILE A 278 -23.42 -10.97 6.19
N ILE A 279 -22.89 -10.48 7.31
CA ILE A 279 -23.03 -11.08 8.64
C ILE A 279 -23.68 -10.01 9.51
N ASN A 280 -24.92 -10.27 9.94
CA ASN A 280 -25.62 -9.41 10.89
C ASN A 280 -25.31 -9.91 12.30
N ILE A 281 -24.75 -9.03 13.14
CA ILE A 281 -24.43 -9.30 14.55
C ILE A 281 -25.27 -8.37 15.42
#